data_AF-A0AAJ4XCV8-F1
#
_entry.id   AF-A0AAJ4XCV8-F1
#
_cell.length_a   1.000
_cell.length_b   1.000
_cell.length_c   1.000
_cell.angle_alpha   90.00
_cell.angle_beta   90.00
_cell.angle_gamma   90.00
#
_symmetry.space_group_name_H-M   'P 1'
#
loop_
_entity.id
_entity.type
_entity.pdbx_description
1 polymer ?
#
loop_
_entity_poly.entity_id
_entity_poly.type
_entity_poly.pdbx_seq_one_letter_code
_entity_poly.pdbx_strand_id
1 'polypeptide(L)'
;MEDLTKNKKDSKNADTAKQLDIEKQPSTNLNQETDLEKELKKELDSYKKENADLHRMLEGKEVEVEDLRDSLDSKELLVKDLEEALKVANEAIENSKVIIEEFENAFLNKSGLNSSKPIESTDIIAVKGDQERTFPKPAWDSLPADKNGWQIKVETPEEAK
;
A
#
# COMPACT_ATOMS: atom_id res chain seq x y z
N MET A 1 -115.83 -20.39 51.30
CA MET A 1 -114.90 -21.54 51.24
C MET A 1 -114.22 -21.43 49.90
N GLU A 2 -112.91 -21.29 49.72
CA GLU A 2 -111.77 -20.93 50.56
C GLU A 2 -110.71 -20.55 49.51
N ASP A 3 -110.21 -19.31 49.55
CA ASP A 3 -109.34 -18.76 48.51
C ASP A 3 -107.89 -19.24 48.67
N LEU A 4 -107.29 -19.63 47.55
CA LEU A 4 -105.92 -20.13 47.42
C LEU A 4 -104.90 -19.00 47.59
N THR A 5 -104.28 -18.85 48.75
CA THR A 5 -103.10 -17.99 48.92
C THR A 5 -101.82 -18.75 48.58
N LYS A 6 -101.21 -18.44 47.43
CA LYS A 6 -99.89 -18.92 47.03
C LYS A 6 -98.77 -18.16 47.76
N ASN A 7 -97.90 -18.97 48.34
CA ASN A 7 -96.58 -18.71 48.90
C ASN A 7 -95.78 -17.63 48.16
N LYS A 8 -95.31 -16.61 48.89
CA LYS A 8 -94.37 -15.59 48.44
C LYS A 8 -92.99 -15.95 49.00
N LYS A 9 -92.21 -16.73 48.24
CA LYS A 9 -90.81 -17.05 48.52
C LYS A 9 -89.89 -16.18 47.67
N ASP A 10 -88.93 -15.57 48.35
CA ASP A 10 -87.55 -15.34 47.90
C ASP A 10 -87.35 -14.45 46.66
N SER A 11 -87.34 -13.13 46.88
CA SER A 11 -86.66 -12.16 46.02
C SER A 11 -85.72 -11.30 46.86
N LYS A 12 -84.58 -11.89 47.23
CA LYS A 12 -83.39 -11.18 47.70
C LYS A 12 -82.20 -12.04 47.31
N ASN A 13 -81.60 -11.75 46.15
CA ASN A 13 -80.20 -12.03 45.77
C ASN A 13 -80.07 -11.92 44.24
N ALA A 14 -80.10 -10.70 43.74
CA ALA A 14 -79.70 -10.42 42.34
C ALA A 14 -78.83 -9.16 42.23
N ASP A 15 -78.83 -8.28 43.24
CA ASP A 15 -78.08 -7.01 43.18
C ASP A 15 -76.62 -7.11 43.64
N THR A 16 -76.22 -8.16 44.36
CA THR A 16 -74.85 -8.26 44.88
C THR A 16 -73.84 -8.79 43.86
N ALA A 17 -74.29 -9.31 42.71
CA ALA A 17 -73.40 -9.88 41.68
C ALA A 17 -72.92 -8.88 40.62
N LYS A 18 -73.49 -7.66 40.57
CA LYS A 18 -73.15 -6.64 39.56
C LYS A 18 -72.21 -5.54 40.07
N GLN A 19 -71.86 -5.53 41.35
CA GLN A 19 -70.92 -4.55 41.92
C GLN A 19 -69.45 -4.99 41.87
N LEU A 20 -69.15 -6.27 41.62
CA LEU A 20 -67.78 -6.79 41.60
C LEU A 20 -67.04 -6.64 40.26
N ASP A 21 -67.72 -6.16 39.21
CA ASP A 21 -67.15 -6.12 37.84
C ASP A 21 -66.73 -4.70 37.40
N ILE A 22 -67.11 -3.67 38.15
CA ILE A 22 -66.76 -2.27 37.85
C ILE A 22 -65.42 -1.88 38.48
N GLU A 23 -65.00 -2.56 39.56
CA GLU A 23 -63.79 -2.20 40.32
C GLU A 23 -62.49 -2.83 39.78
N LYS A 24 -62.58 -3.82 38.87
CA LYS A 24 -61.41 -4.47 38.25
C LYS A 24 -60.90 -3.79 36.97
N GLN A 25 -61.73 -2.98 36.32
CA GLN A 25 -61.45 -2.35 35.03
C GLN A 25 -60.42 -1.19 35.07
N PRO A 26 -60.46 -0.24 36.02
CA PRO A 26 -59.52 0.88 36.01
C PRO A 26 -58.10 0.44 36.38
N SER A 27 -57.95 -0.56 37.26
CA SER A 27 -56.66 -1.06 37.74
C SER A 27 -55.86 -1.79 36.66
N THR A 28 -56.53 -2.55 35.80
CA THR A 28 -55.86 -3.26 34.70
C THR A 28 -55.38 -2.32 33.60
N ASN A 29 -56.14 -1.28 33.29
CA ASN A 29 -55.77 -0.30 32.27
C ASN A 29 -54.58 0.57 32.73
N LEU A 30 -54.61 1.02 33.98
CA LEU A 30 -53.51 1.81 34.57
C LEU A 30 -52.20 1.00 34.63
N ASN A 31 -52.30 -0.29 34.99
CA ASN A 31 -51.12 -1.17 35.02
C ASN A 31 -50.54 -1.40 33.61
N GLN A 32 -51.39 -1.58 32.60
CA GLN A 32 -50.96 -1.72 31.20
C GLN A 32 -50.26 -0.45 30.68
N GLU A 33 -50.78 0.73 31.01
CA GLU A 33 -50.17 2.01 30.67
C GLU A 33 -48.80 2.18 31.34
N THR A 34 -48.67 1.82 32.62
CA THR A 34 -47.38 1.88 33.33
C THR A 34 -46.34 0.88 32.81
N ASP A 35 -46.76 -0.28 32.30
CA ASP A 35 -45.83 -1.27 31.75
C ASP A 35 -45.38 -0.88 30.32
N LEU A 36 -46.28 -0.31 29.50
CA LEU A 36 -45.93 0.32 28.22
C LEU A 36 -44.95 1.48 28.41
N GLU A 37 -45.17 2.33 29.41
CA GLU A 37 -44.28 3.47 29.70
C GLU A 37 -42.88 3.00 30.11
N LYS A 38 -42.77 1.91 30.89
CA LYS A 38 -41.48 1.30 31.24
C LYS A 38 -40.77 0.73 30.02
N GLU A 39 -41.47 0.03 29.13
CA GLU A 39 -40.85 -0.55 27.94
C GLU A 39 -40.36 0.54 26.98
N LEU A 40 -41.19 1.57 26.73
CA LEU A 40 -40.80 2.74 25.93
C LEU A 40 -39.61 3.47 26.54
N LYS A 41 -39.54 3.59 27.87
CA LYS A 41 -38.40 4.22 28.54
C LYS A 41 -37.13 3.40 28.38
N LYS A 42 -37.22 2.08 28.50
CA LYS A 42 -36.10 1.17 28.30
C LYS A 42 -35.59 1.20 26.86
N GLU A 43 -36.51 1.24 25.89
CA GLU A 43 -36.18 1.34 24.47
C GLU A 43 -35.54 2.71 24.15
N LEU A 44 -36.06 3.80 24.70
CA LEU A 44 -35.48 5.14 24.60
C LEU A 44 -34.06 5.19 25.20
N ASP A 45 -33.86 4.60 26.37
CA ASP A 45 -32.54 4.55 27.01
C ASP A 45 -31.55 3.68 26.22
N SER A 46 -32.04 2.60 25.59
CA SER A 46 -31.23 1.79 24.66
C SER A 46 -30.79 2.61 23.44
N TYR A 47 -31.72 3.31 22.78
CA TYR A 47 -31.39 4.14 21.62
C TYR A 47 -30.47 5.32 21.98
N LYS A 48 -30.64 5.92 23.15
CA LYS A 48 -29.72 6.97 23.64
C LYS A 48 -28.30 6.44 23.79
N LYS A 49 -28.15 5.24 24.35
CA LYS A 49 -26.84 4.61 24.51
C LYS A 49 -26.22 4.30 23.15
N GLU A 50 -26.97 3.67 22.25
CA GLU A 50 -26.51 3.38 20.89
C GLU A 50 -26.08 4.65 20.15
N ASN A 51 -26.87 5.72 20.25
CA ASN A 51 -26.55 6.99 19.63
C ASN A 51 -25.28 7.64 20.23
N ALA A 52 -25.07 7.52 21.55
CA ALA A 52 -23.84 7.99 22.18
C ALA A 52 -22.61 7.18 21.73
N ASP A 53 -22.76 5.86 21.62
CA ASP A 53 -21.68 4.98 21.13
C ASP A 53 -21.34 5.30 19.66
N LEU A 54 -22.35 5.53 18.81
CA LEU A 54 -22.17 5.95 17.42
C LEU A 54 -21.49 7.31 17.30
N HIS A 55 -21.87 8.30 18.12
CA HIS A 55 -21.19 9.61 18.14
C HIS A 55 -19.71 9.46 18.50
N ARG A 56 -19.40 8.66 19.52
CA ARG A 56 -18.01 8.42 19.91
C ARG A 56 -17.21 7.73 18.80
N MET A 57 -17.83 6.78 18.08
CA MET A 57 -17.19 6.15 16.92
C MET A 57 -16.96 7.16 15.79
N LEU A 58 -17.91 8.05 15.55
CA LEU A 58 -17.79 9.11 14.55
C LEU A 58 -16.63 10.06 14.89
N GLU A 59 -16.58 10.58 16.12
CA GLU A 59 -15.49 11.43 16.60
C GLU A 59 -14.12 10.73 16.44
N GLY A 60 -14.04 9.44 16.80
CA GLY A 60 -12.81 8.66 16.61
C GLY A 60 -12.40 8.54 15.14
N LYS A 61 -13.37 8.41 14.23
CA LYS A 61 -13.10 8.37 12.78
C LYS A 61 -12.74 9.74 12.20
N GLU A 62 -13.30 10.82 12.73
CA GLU A 62 -12.93 12.18 12.33
C GLU A 62 -11.48 12.49 12.67
N VAL A 63 -11.02 12.11 13.88
CA VAL A 63 -9.60 12.22 14.27
C VAL A 63 -8.70 11.38 13.36
N GLU A 64 -9.07 10.13 13.09
CA GLU A 64 -8.29 9.27 12.17
C GLU A 64 -8.18 9.87 10.77
N VAL A 65 -9.24 10.51 10.26
CA VAL A 65 -9.24 11.20 8.98
C VAL A 65 -8.34 12.43 9.00
N GLU A 66 -8.33 13.19 10.10
CA GLU A 66 -7.44 14.35 10.27
C GLU A 66 -5.97 13.92 10.30
N ASP A 67 -5.62 12.90 11.08
CA ASP A 67 -4.26 12.34 11.11
C ASP A 67 -3.80 11.85 9.73
N LEU A 68 -4.70 11.21 8.98
CA LEU A 68 -4.42 10.75 7.61
C LEU A 68 -4.21 11.91 6.64
N ARG A 69 -4.94 13.03 6.79
CA ARG A 69 -4.75 14.24 5.98
C ARG A 69 -3.39 14.86 6.25
N ASP A 70 -3.02 15.04 7.51
CA ASP A 70 -1.71 15.58 7.89
C ASP A 70 -0.57 14.71 7.35
N SER A 71 -0.74 13.38 7.42
CA SER A 71 0.21 12.43 6.86
C SER A 71 0.32 12.55 5.33
N LEU A 72 -0.80 12.75 4.64
CA LEU A 72 -0.82 12.94 3.19
C LEU A 72 -0.12 14.23 2.79
N ASP A 73 -0.46 15.36 3.42
CA ASP A 73 0.13 16.67 3.15
C ASP A 73 1.65 16.65 3.34
N SER A 74 2.13 16.01 4.42
CA SER A 74 3.57 15.85 4.65
C SER A 74 4.25 15.03 3.56
N LYS A 75 3.58 13.99 3.04
CA LYS A 75 4.13 13.15 1.97
C LYS A 75 4.12 13.85 0.62
N GLU A 76 3.10 14.66 0.33
CA GLU A 76 3.05 15.47 -0.89
C GLU A 76 4.19 16.48 -0.93
N LEU A 77 4.49 17.14 0.19
CA LEU A 77 5.66 18.02 0.31
C LEU A 77 6.97 17.26 0.06
N LEU A 78 7.13 16.08 0.67
CA LEU A 78 8.32 15.26 0.47
C LEU A 78 8.48 14.83 -1.00
N VAL A 79 7.40 14.44 -1.67
CA VAL A 79 7.43 14.08 -3.10
C VAL A 79 7.88 15.27 -3.93
N LYS A 80 7.32 16.46 -3.68
CA LYS A 80 7.71 17.68 -4.39
C LYS A 80 9.18 18.03 -4.20
N ASP A 81 9.70 17.90 -2.98
CA ASP A 81 11.12 18.13 -2.70
C ASP A 81 12.04 17.14 -3.44
N LEU A 82 11.63 15.86 -3.50
CA LEU A 82 12.35 14.83 -4.24
C LEU A 82 12.30 15.06 -5.75
N GLU A 83 11.18 15.51 -6.29
CA GLU A 83 11.04 15.86 -7.71
C GLU A 83 11.96 17.02 -8.10
N GLU A 84 12.04 18.06 -7.27
CA GLU A 84 12.95 19.18 -7.51
C GLU A 84 14.42 18.74 -7.42
N ALA A 85 14.77 17.93 -6.42
CA ALA A 85 16.12 17.37 -6.31
C ALA A 85 16.51 16.52 -7.53
N LEU A 86 15.58 15.70 -8.04
CA LEU A 86 15.78 14.89 -9.23
C LEU A 86 15.98 15.75 -10.48
N LYS A 87 15.20 16.83 -10.62
CA LYS A 87 15.35 17.79 -11.72
C LYS A 87 16.73 18.44 -11.71
N VAL A 88 17.18 18.95 -10.57
CA VAL A 88 18.51 19.56 -10.42
C VAL A 88 19.62 18.55 -10.76
N ALA A 89 19.49 17.31 -10.29
CA ALA A 89 20.46 16.25 -10.59
C ALA A 89 20.52 15.94 -12.09
N ASN A 90 19.37 15.88 -12.77
CA ASN A 90 19.31 15.65 -14.22
C ASN A 90 19.96 16.80 -15.00
N GLU A 91 19.70 18.05 -14.63
CA GLU A 91 20.34 19.21 -15.24
C GLU A 91 21.87 19.16 -15.06
N ALA A 92 22.35 18.78 -13.87
CA ALA A 92 23.78 18.61 -13.61
C ALA A 92 24.42 17.48 -14.44
N ILE A 93 23.71 16.37 -14.62
CA ILE A 93 24.16 15.25 -15.49
C ILE A 93 24.27 15.73 -16.93
N GLU A 94 23.26 16.44 -17.43
CA GLU A 94 23.26 16.91 -18.82
C GLU A 94 24.40 17.90 -19.08
N ASN A 95 24.61 18.84 -18.15
CA ASN A 95 25.77 19.73 -18.20
C ASN A 95 27.09 18.96 -18.19
N SER A 96 27.19 17.90 -17.40
CA SER A 96 28.41 17.08 -17.34
C SER A 96 28.67 16.33 -18.64
N LYS A 97 27.63 15.86 -19.34
CA LYS A 97 27.78 15.22 -20.67
C LYS A 97 28.36 16.19 -21.69
N VAL A 98 27.84 17.41 -21.76
CA VAL A 98 28.35 18.45 -22.67
C VAL A 98 29.83 18.70 -22.40
N ILE A 99 30.21 18.84 -21.13
CA ILE A 99 31.61 19.04 -20.74
C ILE A 99 32.48 17.83 -21.14
N ILE A 100 32.01 16.60 -20.95
CA ILE A 100 32.72 15.38 -21.36
C ILE A 100 32.93 15.36 -22.87
N GLU A 101 31.88 15.64 -23.66
CA GLU A 101 31.97 15.70 -25.13
C GLU A 101 32.97 16.78 -25.59
N GLU A 102 32.98 17.95 -24.96
CA GLU A 102 33.97 19.00 -25.23
C GLU A 102 35.40 18.53 -24.92
N PHE A 103 35.60 17.84 -23.79
CA PHE A 103 36.90 17.27 -23.43
C PHE A 103 37.35 16.18 -24.40
N GLU A 104 36.47 15.26 -24.78
CA GLU A 104 36.76 14.20 -25.74
C GLU A 104 37.17 14.78 -27.09
N ASN A 105 36.41 15.76 -27.60
CA ASN A 105 36.73 16.47 -28.83
C ASN A 105 38.08 17.21 -28.75
N ALA A 106 38.34 17.91 -27.64
CA ALA A 106 39.61 18.59 -27.43
C ALA A 106 40.80 17.61 -27.34
N PHE A 107 40.60 16.45 -26.71
CA PHE A 107 41.61 15.40 -26.61
C PHE A 107 41.93 14.79 -27.98
N LEU A 108 40.92 14.43 -28.76
CA LEU A 108 41.10 13.92 -30.12
C LEU A 108 41.85 14.93 -31.00
N ASN A 109 41.44 16.20 -30.96
CA ASN A 109 42.09 17.26 -31.75
C ASN A 109 43.54 17.51 -31.35
N LYS A 110 43.91 17.41 -30.07
CA LYS A 110 45.29 17.63 -29.60
C LYS A 110 46.19 16.41 -29.74
N SER A 111 45.64 15.21 -29.68
CA SER A 111 46.42 13.96 -29.73
C SER A 111 46.87 13.59 -31.15
N GLY A 112 46.34 14.23 -32.20
CA GLY A 112 46.69 13.93 -33.58
C GLY A 112 46.31 12.50 -34.01
N LEU A 113 45.49 11.80 -33.22
CA LEU A 113 45.10 10.41 -33.43
C LEU A 113 44.03 10.23 -34.51
N ASN A 114 43.50 11.34 -35.06
CA ASN A 114 42.43 11.38 -36.06
C ASN A 114 42.80 10.70 -37.40
N SER A 115 44.07 10.34 -37.60
CA SER A 115 44.57 9.65 -38.79
C SER A 115 45.30 8.34 -38.51
N SER A 116 45.30 7.84 -37.27
CA SER A 116 45.91 6.53 -37.02
C SER A 116 45.03 5.46 -37.63
N LYS A 117 45.57 4.71 -38.61
CA LYS A 117 44.95 3.46 -39.05
C LYS A 117 44.58 2.61 -37.83
N PRO A 118 43.46 1.87 -37.85
CA PRO A 118 43.21 0.85 -36.85
C PRO A 118 44.47 0.00 -36.72
N ILE A 119 44.97 -0.18 -35.50
CA ILE A 119 46.05 -1.14 -35.27
C ILE A 119 45.44 -2.49 -35.62
N GLU A 120 45.77 -3.03 -36.79
CA GLU A 120 45.46 -4.41 -37.11
C GLU A 120 46.23 -5.25 -36.09
N SER A 121 45.51 -5.77 -35.09
CA SER A 121 46.06 -6.72 -34.15
C SER A 121 46.39 -7.97 -34.96
N THR A 122 47.64 -8.10 -35.39
CA THR A 122 48.14 -9.37 -35.88
C THR A 122 48.20 -10.28 -34.68
N ASP A 123 47.27 -11.21 -34.59
CA ASP A 123 47.21 -12.16 -33.51
C ASP A 123 48.20 -13.31 -33.79
N ILE A 124 49.11 -13.54 -32.84
CA ILE A 124 50.12 -14.60 -32.87
C ILE A 124 49.59 -15.79 -32.09
N ILE A 125 49.60 -16.97 -32.70
CA ILE A 125 49.28 -18.21 -32.00
C ILE A 125 50.59 -18.79 -31.46
N ALA A 126 50.69 -18.94 -30.15
CA ALA A 126 51.86 -19.51 -29.49
C ALA A 126 51.52 -20.76 -28.66
N VAL A 127 52.50 -21.64 -28.51
CA VAL A 127 52.39 -22.92 -27.82
C VAL A 127 53.40 -23.05 -26.68
N LYS A 128 53.01 -23.75 -25.62
CA LYS A 128 53.87 -24.14 -24.50
C LYS A 128 53.47 -25.53 -24.01
N GLY A 129 54.25 -26.54 -24.36
CA GLY A 129 53.85 -27.94 -24.19
C GLY A 129 52.60 -28.23 -25.02
N ASP A 130 51.55 -28.75 -24.38
CA ASP A 130 50.27 -29.04 -25.03
C ASP A 130 49.28 -27.85 -25.01
N GLN A 131 49.72 -26.68 -24.53
CA GLN A 131 48.87 -25.48 -24.44
C GLN A 131 49.07 -24.58 -25.65
N GLU A 132 47.97 -24.13 -26.26
CA GLU A 132 47.95 -23.14 -27.33
C GLU A 132 47.21 -21.88 -26.87
N ARG A 133 47.76 -20.70 -27.16
CA ARG A 133 47.17 -19.40 -26.85
C ARG A 133 47.42 -18.39 -27.95
N THR A 134 46.43 -17.55 -28.18
CA THR A 134 46.53 -16.42 -29.08
C THR A 134 46.93 -15.16 -28.31
N PHE A 135 47.93 -14.45 -28.80
CA PHE A 135 48.44 -13.19 -28.24
C PHE A 135 48.35 -12.09 -29.28
N PRO A 136 47.87 -10.89 -28.94
CA PRO A 136 48.11 -9.72 -29.77
C PRO A 136 49.63 -9.53 -29.96
N LYS A 137 50.10 -9.30 -31.18
CA LYS A 137 51.54 -9.11 -31.48
C LYS A 137 52.26 -8.11 -30.55
N PRO A 138 51.67 -6.95 -30.18
CA PRO A 138 52.30 -6.05 -29.21
C PRO A 138 52.51 -6.70 -27.82
N ALA A 139 51.58 -7.56 -27.39
CA ALA A 139 51.71 -8.29 -26.12
C ALA A 139 52.79 -9.38 -26.21
N TRP A 140 52.91 -10.04 -27.36
CA TRP A 140 53.99 -11.00 -27.62
C TRP A 140 55.37 -10.33 -27.62
N ASP A 141 55.51 -9.19 -28.30
CA ASP A 141 56.76 -8.45 -28.39
C ASP A 141 57.20 -7.93 -27.01
N SER A 142 56.24 -7.63 -26.14
CA SER A 142 56.47 -7.19 -24.75
C SER A 142 56.88 -8.31 -23.79
N LEU A 143 56.79 -9.59 -24.19
CA LEU A 143 57.28 -10.70 -23.36
C LEU A 143 58.81 -10.70 -23.26
N PRO A 144 59.38 -11.20 -22.14
CA PRO A 144 60.82 -11.33 -21.94
C PRO A 144 61.49 -12.12 -23.07
N ALA A 145 62.81 -12.03 -23.22
CA ALA A 145 63.54 -12.66 -24.34
C ALA A 145 63.34 -14.18 -24.45
N ASP A 146 63.07 -14.86 -23.33
CA ASP A 146 62.76 -16.29 -23.27
C ASP A 146 61.28 -16.63 -23.55
N LYS A 147 60.47 -15.59 -23.81
CA LYS A 147 59.01 -15.62 -24.02
C LYS A 147 58.28 -16.46 -22.97
N ASN A 148 58.82 -16.56 -21.75
CA ASN A 148 58.33 -17.41 -20.67
C ASN A 148 58.11 -18.89 -21.10
N GLY A 149 58.88 -19.38 -22.07
CA GLY A 149 58.76 -20.73 -22.64
C GLY A 149 57.62 -20.92 -23.64
N TRP A 150 57.00 -19.85 -24.13
CA TRP A 150 56.07 -19.90 -25.27
C TRP A 150 56.83 -19.82 -26.59
N GLN A 151 56.37 -20.55 -27.60
CA GLN A 151 56.94 -20.56 -28.95
C GLN A 151 55.85 -20.25 -29.98
N ILE A 152 56.16 -19.47 -31.01
CA ILE A 152 55.17 -19.17 -32.05
C ILE A 152 54.89 -20.43 -32.86
N LYS A 153 53.60 -20.74 -33.03
CA LYS A 153 53.11 -21.83 -33.89
C LYS A 153 52.78 -21.32 -35.30
N VAL A 154 52.17 -20.14 -35.41
CA VAL A 154 51.85 -19.47 -36.68
C VAL A 154 51.90 -17.95 -36.47
N GLU A 155 52.63 -17.21 -37.31
CA GLU A 155 52.79 -15.75 -37.18
C GLU A 155 51.65 -14.97 -37.86
N THR A 156 50.89 -15.59 -38.78
CA THR A 156 49.71 -14.98 -39.41
C THR A 156 48.60 -16.00 -39.71
N PRO A 157 47.31 -15.60 -39.65
CA PRO A 157 46.19 -16.50 -39.99
C PRO A 157 46.18 -17.06 -41.43
N GLU A 158 46.98 -16.50 -42.34
CA GLU A 158 47.07 -16.97 -43.73
C GLU A 158 47.92 -18.24 -43.88
N GLU A 159 48.82 -18.53 -42.96
CA GLU A 159 49.72 -19.70 -43.01
C GLU A 159 49.09 -21.00 -42.47
N ALA A 160 47.86 -20.94 -41.95
CA ALA A 160 47.16 -22.08 -41.35
C ALA A 160 46.13 -22.77 -42.29
N LYS A 161 46.19 -22.52 -43.61
CA LYS A 161 45.33 -23.18 -44.62
C LYS A 161 46.04 -24.31 -45.37
#